data_AF-A0A453HM40-F1
#
_entry.id   AF-A0A453HM40-F1
#
_cell.length_a   1.000
_cell.length_b   1.000
_cell.length_c   1.000
_cell.angle_alpha   90.00
_cell.angle_beta   90.00
_cell.angle_gamma   90.00
#
_symmetry.space_group_name_H-M   'P 1'
#
loop_
_entity.id
_entity.type
_entity.pdbx_description
1 polymer ?
#
loop_
_entity_poly.entity_id
_entity_poly.type
_entity_poly.pdbx_seq_one_letter_code
_entity_poly.pdbx_strand_id
1 'polypeptide(L)'
;AGSVRMPAALCGVVGFKPTAGRLSNSGLLPLNWTVGVPGILAATVEDALIAYAAMVDQSRPAHSQPQLNLPMLTSTHCMPNIRLARYGKWFNDSSDNIRGCCDKALQILRAHYGWETVDVTVPEVEEMRLAHYVTMGAECSASLAAKYLEKL
;
A
#
# COMPACT_ATOMS: atom_id res chain seq x y z
N ALA A 1 -4.77 -6.23 -4.45
CA ALA A 1 -4.93 -6.79 -3.10
C ALA A 1 -4.87 -5.66 -2.06
N GLY A 2 -5.62 -5.81 -0.96
CA GLY A 2 -5.83 -4.74 0.03
C GLY A 2 -5.95 -5.25 1.47
N SER A 3 -5.50 -6.47 1.77
CA SER A 3 -5.71 -7.15 3.06
C SER A 3 -5.09 -6.46 4.27
N VAL A 4 -4.15 -5.54 4.09
CA VAL A 4 -3.63 -4.66 5.15
C VAL A 4 -4.38 -3.34 5.19
N ARG A 5 -4.55 -2.69 4.04
CA ARG A 5 -5.11 -1.33 3.94
C ARG A 5 -6.62 -1.28 4.21
N MET A 6 -7.38 -2.30 3.78
CA MET A 6 -8.83 -2.33 3.98
C MET A 6 -9.23 -2.49 5.45
N PRO A 7 -8.75 -3.49 6.21
CA PRO A 7 -9.10 -3.58 7.63
C PRO A 7 -8.58 -2.38 8.42
N ALA A 8 -7.43 -1.81 8.05
CA ALA A 8 -6.94 -0.57 8.66
C ALA A 8 -7.94 0.59 8.50
N ALA A 9 -8.45 0.80 7.28
CA ALA A 9 -9.44 1.83 6.99
C ALA A 9 -10.77 1.60 7.72
N LEU A 10 -11.20 0.35 7.87
CA LEU A 10 -12.43 -0.01 8.58
C LEU A 10 -12.32 0.13 10.11
N CYS A 11 -11.13 -0.11 10.66
CA CYS A 11 -10.88 -0.05 12.10
C CYS A 11 -10.31 1.28 12.58
N GLY A 12 -10.07 2.25 11.68
CA GLY A 12 -9.53 3.56 12.05
C GLY A 12 -8.07 3.54 12.51
N VAL A 13 -7.25 2.66 11.92
CA VAL A 13 -5.81 2.53 12.24
C VAL A 13 -4.94 2.70 10.99
N VAL A 14 -3.62 2.77 11.17
CA VAL A 14 -2.67 2.87 10.05
C VAL A 14 -2.43 1.50 9.42
N GLY A 15 -2.59 1.43 8.09
CA GLY A 15 -2.29 0.24 7.29
C GLY A 15 -1.21 0.53 6.26
N PHE A 16 0.03 0.19 6.56
CA PHE A 16 1.16 0.46 5.67
C PHE A 16 1.51 -0.77 4.81
N LYS A 17 1.42 -0.61 3.48
CA LYS A 17 1.87 -1.61 2.51
C LYS A 17 3.13 -1.08 1.81
N PRO A 18 4.34 -1.59 2.13
CA PRO A 18 5.57 -1.13 1.49
C PRO A 18 5.63 -1.51 0.01
N THR A 19 6.70 -1.07 -0.66
CA THR A 19 7.03 -1.48 -2.03
C THR A 19 7.24 -2.99 -2.10
N ALA A 20 6.73 -3.65 -3.15
CA ALA A 20 6.92 -5.08 -3.33
C ALA A 20 8.40 -5.45 -3.35
N GLY A 21 8.77 -6.55 -2.69
CA GLY A 21 10.15 -7.00 -2.57
C GLY A 21 11.03 -6.25 -1.56
N ARG A 22 10.52 -5.20 -0.90
CA ARG A 22 11.23 -4.51 0.20
C ARG A 22 11.40 -5.42 1.41
N LEU A 23 10.30 -5.96 1.90
CA LEU A 23 10.30 -6.87 3.04
C LEU A 23 10.45 -8.30 2.52
N SER A 24 11.15 -9.13 3.30
CA SER A 24 11.31 -10.54 2.97
C SER A 24 9.98 -11.28 3.05
N ASN A 25 9.72 -12.15 2.07
CA ASN A 25 8.59 -13.09 2.11
C ASN A 25 8.98 -14.43 2.76
N SER A 26 10.21 -14.55 3.31
CA SER A 26 10.65 -15.76 3.99
C SER A 26 9.73 -16.10 5.17
N GLY A 27 9.31 -17.35 5.26
CA GLY A 27 8.39 -17.82 6.30
C GLY A 27 6.91 -17.49 6.07
N LEU A 28 6.57 -16.68 5.05
CA LEU A 28 5.18 -16.47 4.66
C LEU A 28 4.69 -17.65 3.80
N LEU A 29 3.39 -17.95 3.91
CA LEU A 29 2.75 -18.88 2.98
C LEU A 29 2.86 -18.31 1.57
N PRO A 30 3.38 -19.08 0.58
CA PRO A 30 3.63 -18.56 -0.77
C PRO A 30 2.33 -18.58 -1.58
N LEU A 31 1.31 -17.85 -1.13
CA LEU A 31 -0.01 -17.86 -1.77
C LEU A 31 -0.08 -16.92 -2.98
N ASN A 32 0.71 -15.85 -2.97
CA ASN A 32 0.61 -14.78 -3.95
C ASN A 32 1.97 -14.08 -4.10
N TRP A 33 2.99 -14.80 -4.56
CA TRP A 33 4.38 -14.32 -4.55
C TRP A 33 4.65 -13.12 -5.47
N THR A 34 3.82 -12.84 -6.48
CA THR A 34 4.03 -11.65 -7.34
C THR A 34 3.30 -10.40 -6.83
N VAL A 35 2.17 -10.56 -6.14
CA VAL A 35 1.31 -9.44 -5.70
C VAL A 35 1.22 -9.27 -4.18
N GLY A 36 1.65 -10.29 -3.44
CA GLY A 36 1.66 -10.36 -1.99
C GLY A 36 2.82 -9.59 -1.40
N VAL A 37 2.51 -8.69 -0.47
CA VAL A 37 3.50 -7.89 0.26
C VAL A 37 3.10 -7.90 1.72
N PRO A 38 3.97 -8.33 2.65
CA PRO A 38 3.71 -8.16 4.07
C PRO A 38 3.61 -6.66 4.38
N GLY A 39 2.64 -6.31 5.21
CA GLY A 39 2.40 -4.93 5.63
C GLY A 39 2.18 -4.84 7.12
N ILE A 40 2.04 -3.62 7.60
CA ILE A 40 2.01 -3.29 9.01
C ILE A 40 0.66 -2.65 9.34
N LEU A 41 0.06 -3.12 10.43
CA LEU A 41 -1.08 -2.48 11.09
C LEU A 41 -0.56 -1.85 12.38
N ALA A 42 -0.82 -0.56 12.59
CA ALA A 42 -0.40 0.13 13.80
C ALA A 42 -1.39 1.24 14.18
N ALA A 43 -1.42 1.63 15.45
CA ALA A 43 -2.30 2.70 15.93
C ALA A 43 -1.88 4.08 15.39
N THR A 44 -0.57 4.30 15.20
CA THR A 44 -0.01 5.57 14.74
C THR A 44 0.94 5.40 13.56
N VAL A 45 1.25 6.50 12.86
CA VAL A 45 2.24 6.52 11.78
C VAL A 45 3.65 6.24 12.30
N GLU A 46 3.96 6.73 13.51
CA GLU A 46 5.25 6.51 14.17
C GLU A 46 5.45 5.02 14.49
N ASP A 47 4.46 4.36 15.10
CA ASP A 47 4.52 2.92 15.37
C ASP A 47 4.70 2.11 14.09
N ALA A 48 4.00 2.48 13.01
CA ALA A 48 4.14 1.83 11.72
C ALA A 48 5.56 1.99 11.14
N LEU A 49 6.18 3.16 11.32
CA LEU A 49 7.54 3.44 10.88
C LEU A 49 8.58 2.68 11.70
N ILE A 50 8.42 2.60 13.03
CA ILE A 50 9.30 1.83 13.92
C ILE A 50 9.24 0.35 13.56
N ALA A 51 8.04 -0.22 13.43
CA ALA A 51 7.85 -1.60 13.02
C ALA A 51 8.45 -1.87 11.63
N TYR A 52 8.27 -0.94 10.68
CA TYR A 52 8.88 -1.05 9.36
C TYR A 52 10.41 -1.07 9.44
N ALA A 53 11.01 -0.14 10.18
CA ALA A 53 12.46 -0.07 10.37
C ALA A 53 13.03 -1.38 10.98
N ALA A 54 12.31 -1.99 11.93
CA ALA A 54 12.70 -3.25 12.55
C ALA A 54 12.60 -4.47 11.60
N MET A 55 11.70 -4.42 10.60
CA MET A 55 11.50 -5.52 9.64
C MET A 55 12.40 -5.41 8.39
N VAL A 56 13.05 -4.28 8.17
CA VAL A 56 13.91 -4.07 6.99
C VAL A 56 15.16 -4.95 7.07
N ASP A 57 15.31 -5.80 6.06
CA ASP A 57 16.50 -6.62 5.88
C ASP A 57 17.58 -5.88 5.08
N GLN A 58 18.61 -5.41 5.77
CA GLN A 58 19.76 -4.70 5.17
C GLN A 58 20.87 -5.63 4.68
N SER A 59 20.75 -6.95 4.89
CA SER A 59 21.79 -7.91 4.49
C SER A 59 21.82 -8.18 2.98
N ARG A 60 20.70 -7.91 2.29
CA ARG A 60 20.58 -8.10 0.84
C ARG A 60 21.18 -6.91 0.09
N PRO A 61 21.95 -7.14 -0.98
CA PRO A 61 22.63 -6.07 -1.69
C PRO A 61 21.64 -5.07 -2.30
N ALA A 62 21.96 -3.77 -2.20
CA ALA A 62 21.03 -2.68 -2.50
C ALA A 62 20.41 -2.74 -3.92
N HIS A 63 21.15 -3.20 -4.93
CA HIS A 63 20.65 -3.38 -6.30
C HIS A 63 19.59 -4.48 -6.46
N SER A 64 19.43 -5.35 -5.45
CA SER A 64 18.51 -6.50 -5.48
C SER A 64 17.19 -6.21 -4.78
N GLN A 65 17.02 -4.97 -4.31
CA GLN A 65 15.84 -4.52 -3.59
C GLN A 65 15.44 -3.12 -4.06
N PRO A 66 14.19 -2.69 -3.78
CA PRO A 66 13.83 -1.29 -4.00
C PRO A 66 14.75 -0.35 -3.17
N GLN A 67 14.57 0.97 -3.25
CA GLN A 67 15.28 1.94 -2.38
C GLN A 67 14.64 2.10 -1.00
N LEU A 68 15.43 2.00 0.08
CA LEU A 68 14.95 2.19 1.46
C LEU A 68 14.77 3.68 1.74
N ASN A 69 13.63 4.04 2.33
CA ASN A 69 13.37 5.38 2.84
C ASN A 69 12.79 5.27 4.25
N LEU A 70 13.43 5.94 5.21
CA LEU A 70 13.00 6.05 6.60
C LEU A 70 12.94 7.54 6.95
N PRO A 71 11.79 8.21 6.78
CA PRO A 71 11.69 9.65 6.97
C PRO A 71 11.80 10.02 8.45
N MET A 72 12.46 11.14 8.75
CA MET A 72 12.42 11.72 10.08
C MET A 72 11.10 12.46 10.29
N LEU A 73 10.21 11.90 11.11
CA LEU A 73 8.88 12.47 11.36
C LEU A 73 8.91 13.82 12.08
N THR A 74 9.97 14.11 12.82
CA THR A 74 10.18 15.38 13.54
C THR A 74 10.84 16.47 12.67
N SER A 75 11.14 16.17 11.40
CA SER A 75 11.77 17.12 10.51
C SER A 75 10.89 18.36 10.32
N THR A 76 11.46 19.54 10.57
CA THR A 76 10.83 20.84 10.31
C THR A 76 10.98 21.28 8.86
N HIS A 77 11.76 20.56 8.05
CA HIS A 77 11.86 20.83 6.63
C HIS A 77 10.54 20.47 5.95
N CYS A 78 9.82 21.51 5.51
CA CYS A 78 8.67 21.36 4.63
C CYS A 78 9.12 20.59 3.38
N MET A 79 8.42 19.51 2.99
CA MET A 79 8.68 18.84 1.71
C MET A 79 8.16 19.75 0.59
N PRO A 80 9.04 20.42 -0.17
CA PRO A 80 8.58 21.32 -1.20
C PRO A 80 8.16 20.53 -2.45
N ASN A 81 7.13 21.01 -3.14
CA ASN A 81 6.73 20.57 -4.48
C ASN A 81 6.11 19.16 -4.61
N ILE A 82 5.32 18.72 -3.63
CA ILE A 82 4.46 17.53 -3.81
C ILE A 82 3.22 17.90 -4.64
N ARG A 83 2.94 17.08 -5.65
CA ARG A 83 1.68 17.11 -6.42
C ARG A 83 0.89 15.84 -6.15
N LEU A 84 -0.39 16.00 -5.81
CA LEU A 84 -1.29 14.90 -5.50
C LEU A 84 -2.15 14.60 -6.73
N ALA A 85 -1.92 13.47 -7.39
CA ALA A 85 -2.74 13.08 -8.53
C ALA A 85 -4.12 12.58 -8.06
N ARG A 86 -5.20 13.14 -8.61
CA ARG A 86 -6.59 12.75 -8.31
C ARG A 86 -7.29 12.31 -9.58
N TYR A 87 -7.80 11.09 -9.60
CA TYR A 87 -8.73 10.65 -10.64
C TYR A 87 -10.17 10.87 -10.18
N GLY A 88 -10.79 11.97 -10.60
CA GLY A 88 -12.09 12.42 -10.10
C GLY A 88 -13.19 11.36 -10.14
N LYS A 89 -13.32 10.62 -11.25
CA LYS A 89 -14.33 9.56 -11.40
C LYS A 89 -14.15 8.47 -10.33
N TRP A 90 -12.93 8.01 -10.13
CA TRP A 90 -12.65 6.93 -9.17
C TRP A 90 -12.68 7.42 -7.72
N PHE A 91 -12.18 8.62 -7.44
CA PHE A 91 -12.22 9.22 -6.10
C PHE A 91 -13.66 9.45 -5.62
N ASN A 92 -14.54 9.86 -6.53
CA ASN A 92 -15.94 10.15 -6.21
C ASN A 92 -16.83 8.90 -6.17
N ASP A 93 -16.32 7.72 -6.56
CA ASP A 93 -17.00 6.42 -6.48
C ASP A 93 -16.98 5.88 -5.04
N SER A 94 -17.59 6.64 -4.12
CA SER A 94 -17.69 6.34 -2.70
C SER A 94 -18.87 7.10 -2.08
N SER A 95 -19.22 6.77 -0.84
CA SER A 95 -20.28 7.49 -0.12
C SER A 95 -19.87 8.93 0.18
N ASP A 96 -20.87 9.81 0.31
CA ASP A 96 -20.67 11.25 0.51
C ASP A 96 -19.82 11.56 1.76
N ASN A 97 -19.99 10.78 2.83
CA ASN A 97 -19.22 10.94 4.05
C ASN A 97 -17.73 10.64 3.84
N ILE A 98 -17.41 9.56 3.10
CA ILE A 98 -16.01 9.20 2.80
C ILE A 98 -15.39 10.29 1.92
N ARG A 99 -16.09 10.66 0.84
CA ARG A 99 -15.63 11.70 -0.09
C ARG A 99 -15.38 13.03 0.63
N GLY A 100 -16.31 13.46 1.47
CA GLY A 100 -16.18 14.71 2.25
C GLY A 100 -14.97 14.70 3.20
N CYS A 101 -14.71 13.58 3.87
CA CYS A 101 -13.51 13.43 4.71
C CYS A 101 -12.20 13.49 3.90
N CYS A 102 -12.15 12.81 2.76
CA CYS A 102 -10.96 12.83 1.91
C CYS A 102 -10.72 14.20 1.25
N ASP A 103 -11.77 14.88 0.79
CA ASP A 103 -11.67 16.24 0.25
C ASP A 103 -11.18 17.23 1.32
N LYS A 104 -11.68 17.12 2.56
CA LYS A 104 -11.18 17.91 3.69
C LYS A 104 -9.69 17.68 3.95
N ALA A 105 -9.23 16.43 3.88
CA ALA A 105 -7.81 16.12 4.03
C ALA A 105 -6.95 16.77 2.94
N LEU A 106 -7.40 16.75 1.67
CA LEU A 106 -6.71 17.43 0.57
C LEU A 106 -6.65 18.95 0.78
N GLN A 107 -7.72 19.57 1.27
CA GLN A 107 -7.76 21.00 1.58
C GLN A 107 -6.79 21.37 2.71
N ILE A 108 -6.70 20.55 3.77
CA ILE A 108 -5.72 20.73 4.84
C ILE A 108 -4.29 20.68 4.27
N LEU A 109 -3.96 19.66 3.46
CA LEU A 109 -2.63 19.54 2.86
C LEU A 109 -2.28 20.74 1.98
N ARG A 110 -3.24 21.23 1.18
CA ARG A 110 -3.06 22.44 0.37
C ARG A 110 -2.85 23.68 1.22
N ALA A 111 -3.66 23.90 2.25
CA ALA A 111 -3.58 25.09 3.09
C ALA A 111 -2.28 25.15 3.90
N HIS A 112 -1.82 24.00 4.43
CA HIS A 112 -0.63 23.93 5.26
C HIS A 112 0.68 23.89 4.47
N TYR A 113 0.71 23.19 3.34
CA TYR A 113 1.96 22.92 2.60
C TYR A 113 2.00 23.50 1.18
N GLY A 114 0.89 24.08 0.69
CA GLY A 114 0.79 24.54 -0.70
C GLY A 114 0.80 23.42 -1.74
N TRP A 115 0.57 22.16 -1.33
CA TRP A 115 0.56 21.03 -2.24
C TRP A 115 -0.69 21.06 -3.12
N GLU A 116 -0.47 20.99 -4.43
CA GLU A 116 -1.55 21.08 -5.41
C GLU A 116 -2.06 19.70 -5.81
N THR A 117 -3.37 19.61 -6.00
CA THR A 117 -4.00 18.42 -6.58
C THR A 117 -4.04 18.57 -8.10
N VAL A 118 -3.62 17.53 -8.81
CA VAL A 118 -3.61 17.48 -10.27
C VAL A 118 -4.63 16.46 -10.71
N ASP A 119 -5.58 16.88 -11.53
CA ASP A 119 -6.53 15.95 -12.13
C ASP A 119 -5.83 15.05 -13.15
N VAL A 120 -6.06 13.75 -13.01
CA VAL A 120 -5.52 12.72 -13.89
C VAL A 120 -6.60 11.72 -14.27
N THR A 121 -6.33 10.92 -15.30
CA THR A 121 -7.13 9.73 -15.60
C THR A 121 -6.27 8.51 -15.39
N VAL A 122 -6.78 7.53 -14.64
CA VAL A 122 -6.20 6.19 -14.57
C VAL A 122 -7.02 5.32 -15.53
N PRO A 123 -6.51 4.96 -16.71
CA PRO A 123 -7.21 4.09 -17.65
C PRO A 123 -7.25 2.65 -17.11
N GLU A 124 -8.08 1.81 -17.75
CA GLU A 124 -8.02 0.35 -17.62
C GLU A 124 -8.15 -0.20 -16.17
N VAL A 125 -8.94 0.48 -15.34
CA VAL A 125 -9.13 0.11 -13.92
C VAL A 125 -9.80 -1.27 -13.78
N GLU A 126 -10.73 -1.61 -14.67
CA GLU A 126 -11.40 -2.92 -14.67
C GLU A 126 -10.46 -4.04 -15.11
N GLU A 127 -9.66 -3.80 -16.14
CA GLU A 127 -8.63 -4.72 -16.62
C GLU A 127 -7.59 -4.95 -15.52
N MET A 128 -7.16 -3.90 -14.80
CA MET A 128 -6.29 -4.02 -13.63
C MET A 128 -6.93 -4.90 -12.54
N ARG A 129 -8.23 -4.74 -12.27
CA ARG A 129 -8.96 -5.56 -11.28
C ARG A 129 -8.98 -7.03 -11.71
N LEU A 130 -9.32 -7.31 -12.97
CA LEU A 130 -9.39 -8.66 -13.52
C LEU A 130 -8.01 -9.34 -13.55
N ALA A 131 -6.99 -8.65 -14.06
CA ALA A 131 -5.62 -9.15 -14.07
C ALA A 131 -5.14 -9.51 -12.67
N HIS A 132 -5.36 -8.62 -11.69
CA HIS A 132 -5.02 -8.90 -10.29
C HIS A 132 -5.75 -10.13 -9.74
N TYR A 133 -7.05 -10.27 -10.02
CA TYR A 133 -7.85 -11.38 -9.51
C TYR A 133 -7.35 -12.73 -10.07
N VAL A 134 -7.11 -12.79 -11.39
CA VAL A 134 -6.60 -13.99 -12.06
C VAL A 134 -5.21 -14.36 -11.56
N THR A 135 -4.28 -13.40 -11.48
CA THR A 135 -2.91 -13.65 -11.00
C THR A 135 -2.92 -14.20 -9.58
N MET A 136 -3.61 -13.52 -8.65
CA MET A 136 -3.67 -13.97 -7.26
C MET A 136 -4.34 -15.34 -7.12
N GLY A 137 -5.43 -15.58 -7.85
CA GLY A 137 -6.13 -16.87 -7.84
C GLY A 137 -5.25 -18.00 -8.37
N ALA A 138 -4.59 -17.80 -9.51
CA ALA A 138 -3.71 -18.79 -10.11
C ALA A 138 -2.52 -19.15 -9.21
N GLU A 139 -1.87 -18.16 -8.59
CA GLU A 139 -0.76 -18.39 -7.65
C GLU A 139 -1.22 -19.14 -6.40
N CYS A 140 -2.35 -18.74 -5.81
CA CYS A 140 -2.93 -19.42 -4.66
C CYS A 140 -3.23 -20.88 -4.99
N SER A 141 -3.88 -21.13 -6.13
CA SER A 141 -4.23 -22.48 -6.59
C SER A 141 -2.99 -23.32 -6.83
N ALA A 142 -1.97 -22.80 -7.53
CA ALA A 142 -0.72 -23.53 -7.77
C ALA A 142 0.01 -23.88 -6.46
N SER A 143 0.06 -22.94 -5.51
CA SER A 143 0.67 -23.11 -4.19
C SER A 143 0.01 -24.22 -3.37
N LEU A 144 -1.32 -24.23 -3.36
CA LEU A 144 -2.12 -25.18 -2.58
C LEU A 144 -2.19 -26.54 -3.26
N ALA A 145 -2.30 -26.59 -4.59
CA ALA A 145 -2.36 -27.83 -5.35
C ALA A 145 -1.11 -28.68 -5.17
N ALA A 146 0.07 -28.05 -5.24
CA ALA A 146 1.36 -28.73 -5.06
C ALA A 146 1.58 -29.32 -3.66
N LYS A 147 0.79 -28.92 -2.64
CA LYS A 147 1.00 -29.34 -1.24
C LYS A 147 -0.16 -30.12 -0.62
N TYR A 148 -1.39 -29.93 -1.09
CA TYR A 148 -2.59 -30.42 -0.40
C TYR A 148 -3.55 -31.22 -1.28
N LEU A 149 -3.48 -31.10 -2.62
CA LEU A 149 -4.37 -31.86 -3.51
C LEU A 149 -3.91 -33.30 -3.77
N GLU A 150 -2.63 -33.64 -3.55
CA GLU A 150 -2.16 -35.03 -3.61
C GLU A 150 -2.46 -35.85 -2.33
N LYS A 151 -2.98 -35.21 -1.27
CA LYS A 151 -3.35 -35.86 0.00
C LYS A 151 -4.86 -36.06 0.17
N LEU A 152 -5.64 -35.76 -0.87
CA LEU A 152 -7.08 -36.02 -1.00
C LEU A 152 -7.29 -37.12 -2.04
#